data_AF-A0A418XBW7-F1
#
_entry.id   AF-A0A418XBW7-F1
#
_cell.length_a   1.000
_cell.length_b   1.000
_cell.length_c   1.000
_cell.angle_alpha   90.00
_cell.angle_beta   90.00
_cell.angle_gamma   90.00
#
_symmetry.space_group_name_H-M   'P 1'
#
loop_
_entity.id
_entity.type
_entity.pdbx_description
1 polymer ?
#
loop_
_entity_poly.entity_id
_entity_poly.type
_entity_poly.pdbx_seq_one_letter_code
_entity_poly.pdbx_strand_id
1 'polypeptide(L)'
;MHLWSTFAVYLLAGWSSPKVASRLKINHKAYFSWGQAVREVMADEFPDLHQWWTTHHDRENLQPAEHIAAQQQAVITWIETTLSAQHATCPKCGGTPTYRFKGARPKFKCQRCITSFSLLAGTPLSGMLHPELWVDFVEGVMDGQSIPDLKRRSGLGMGASTRWRGQFLLLIEEQGHLERKRSTDLTFKIAN
;
A
#
# COMPACT_ATOMS: atom_id res chain seq x y z
N MET A 1 11.86 -2.65 42.42
CA MET A 1 10.99 -3.18 41.33
C MET A 1 10.74 -2.05 40.35
N HIS A 2 10.71 -2.26 39.03
CA HIS A 2 9.69 -1.64 38.14
C HIS A 2 10.08 -1.52 36.66
N LEU A 3 11.36 -1.44 36.27
CA LEU A 3 11.67 -1.30 34.83
C LEU A 3 11.29 -2.55 34.03
N TRP A 4 11.56 -3.73 34.61
CA TRP A 4 11.18 -5.02 34.03
C TRP A 4 9.67 -5.20 33.88
N SER A 5 8.90 -4.96 34.96
CA SER A 5 7.43 -5.10 34.92
C SER A 5 6.77 -4.03 34.06
N THR A 6 7.29 -2.80 34.06
CA THR A 6 6.79 -1.73 33.18
C THR A 6 7.11 -2.04 31.71
N PHE A 7 8.28 -2.61 31.42
CA PHE A 7 8.64 -3.07 30.08
C PHE A 7 7.69 -4.17 29.59
N ALA A 8 7.42 -5.18 30.41
CA ALA A 8 6.48 -6.24 30.07
C ALA A 8 5.07 -5.69 29.76
N VAL A 9 4.57 -4.73 30.54
CA VAL A 9 3.29 -4.06 30.27
C VAL A 9 3.32 -3.32 28.93
N TYR A 10 4.39 -2.60 28.59
CA TYR A 10 4.48 -1.92 27.29
C TYR A 10 4.59 -2.88 26.11
N LEU A 11 5.28 -4.02 26.30
CA LEU A 11 5.40 -5.07 25.30
C LEU A 11 4.03 -5.72 25.02
N LEU A 12 3.28 -6.05 26.07
CA LEU A 12 1.91 -6.58 25.96
C LEU A 12 0.94 -5.57 25.37
N ALA A 13 1.16 -4.27 25.60
CA ALA A 13 0.38 -3.19 25.00
C ALA A 13 0.75 -2.90 23.53
N GLY A 14 1.68 -3.65 22.93
CA GLY A 14 2.05 -3.52 21.52
C GLY A 14 2.83 -2.24 21.17
N TRP A 15 3.53 -1.64 22.14
CA TRP A 15 4.31 -0.44 21.87
C TRP A 15 5.51 -0.74 20.98
N SER A 16 5.83 0.16 20.05
CA SER A 16 6.98 -0.01 19.16
C SER A 16 8.31 0.14 19.91
N SER A 17 9.34 -0.58 19.43
CA SER A 17 10.71 -0.53 19.99
C SER A 17 11.23 0.90 20.20
N PRO A 18 11.12 1.84 19.23
CA PRO A 18 11.59 3.22 19.44
C PRO A 18 10.85 3.95 20.58
N LYS A 19 9.53 3.71 20.71
CA LYS A 19 8.71 4.33 21.74
C LYS A 19 9.05 3.80 23.13
N VAL A 20 9.23 2.48 23.26
CA VAL A 20 9.63 1.83 24.52
C VAL A 20 11.04 2.25 24.92
N ALA A 21 11.99 2.23 23.98
CA ALA A 21 13.39 2.62 24.22
C ALA A 21 13.49 4.08 24.72
N SER A 22 12.79 5.01 24.06
CA SER A 22 12.72 6.41 24.48
C SER A 22 12.09 6.57 25.86
N ARG A 23 10.96 5.90 26.11
CA ARG A 23 10.19 6.03 27.37
C ARG A 23 10.94 5.48 28.58
N LEU A 24 11.60 4.34 28.42
CA LEU A 24 12.36 3.67 29.48
C LEU A 24 13.83 4.11 29.54
N LYS A 25 14.28 4.95 28.60
CA LYS A 25 15.67 5.39 28.44
C LYS A 25 16.63 4.20 28.34
N ILE A 26 16.22 3.15 27.61
CA ILE A 26 17.04 1.95 27.37
C ILE A 26 17.57 1.94 25.94
N ASN A 27 18.73 1.35 25.75
CA ASN A 27 19.29 1.16 24.41
C ASN A 27 18.60 0.00 23.67
N HIS A 28 18.79 -0.06 22.35
CA HIS A 28 18.18 -1.08 21.49
C HIS A 28 18.56 -2.50 21.93
N LYS A 29 19.84 -2.76 22.27
CA LYS A 29 20.30 -4.09 22.73
C LYS A 29 19.57 -4.55 23.99
N ALA A 30 19.38 -3.65 24.95
CA ALA A 30 18.61 -3.91 26.17
C ALA A 30 17.14 -4.23 25.86
N TYR A 31 16.52 -3.51 24.90
CA TYR A 31 15.16 -3.81 24.44
C TYR A 31 15.02 -5.25 23.94
N PHE A 32 15.92 -5.73 23.06
CA PHE A 32 15.82 -7.11 22.52
C PHE A 32 16.10 -8.17 23.58
N SER A 33 17.12 -7.96 24.41
CA SER A 33 17.44 -8.87 25.51
C SER A 33 16.28 -8.99 26.50
N TRP A 34 15.66 -7.87 26.87
CA TRP A 34 14.50 -7.90 27.76
C TRP A 34 13.26 -8.50 27.08
N GLY A 35 13.06 -8.25 25.79
CA GLY A 35 12.00 -8.88 25.02
C GLY A 35 12.16 -10.41 24.95
N GLN A 36 13.39 -10.91 24.84
CA GLN A 36 13.66 -12.35 24.90
C GLN A 36 13.32 -12.94 26.27
N ALA A 37 13.82 -12.34 27.36
CA ALA A 37 13.55 -12.89 28.68
C ALA A 37 12.05 -12.77 29.10
N VAL A 38 11.30 -11.77 28.60
CA VAL A 38 9.83 -11.74 28.77
C VAL A 38 9.17 -12.88 28.01
N ARG A 39 9.63 -13.22 26.79
CA ARG A 39 9.13 -14.38 26.04
C ARG A 39 9.38 -15.69 26.78
N GLU A 40 10.59 -15.90 27.27
CA GLU A 40 10.97 -17.10 28.04
C GLU A 40 10.09 -17.26 29.29
N VAL A 41 9.94 -16.19 30.09
CA VAL A 41 9.05 -16.22 31.27
C VAL A 41 7.59 -16.45 30.89
N MET A 42 7.08 -15.83 29.82
CA MET A 42 5.71 -16.09 29.37
C MET A 42 5.55 -17.55 28.91
N ALA A 43 6.53 -18.12 28.21
CA ALA A 43 6.47 -19.51 27.75
C ALA A 43 6.43 -20.50 28.92
N ASP A 44 7.22 -20.25 29.96
CA ASP A 44 7.33 -21.13 31.13
C ASP A 44 6.15 -20.97 32.11
N GLU A 45 5.75 -19.73 32.41
CA GLU A 45 4.76 -19.46 33.47
C GLU A 45 3.33 -19.26 32.95
N PHE A 46 3.17 -18.81 31.70
CA PHE A 46 1.86 -18.43 31.13
C PHE A 46 1.72 -18.90 29.66
N PRO A 47 1.73 -20.21 29.38
CA PRO A 47 1.82 -20.74 28.02
C PRO A 47 0.68 -20.27 27.09
N ASP A 48 -0.55 -20.15 27.61
CA ASP A 48 -1.69 -19.64 26.82
C ASP A 48 -1.50 -18.16 26.44
N LEU A 49 -0.98 -17.34 27.36
CA LEU A 49 -0.65 -15.94 27.08
C LEU A 49 0.51 -15.84 26.09
N HIS A 50 1.53 -16.68 26.23
CA HIS A 50 2.65 -16.75 25.29
C HIS A 50 2.18 -17.14 23.89
N GLN A 51 1.32 -18.15 23.75
CA GLN A 51 0.76 -18.59 22.47
C GLN A 51 -0.11 -17.50 21.83
N TRP A 52 -1.00 -16.87 22.61
CA TRP A 52 -1.79 -15.74 22.12
C TRP A 52 -0.88 -14.58 21.68
N TRP A 53 0.09 -14.20 22.52
CA TRP A 53 0.97 -13.06 22.27
C TRP A 53 1.87 -13.29 21.06
N THR A 54 2.50 -14.46 20.92
CA THR A 54 3.31 -14.83 19.73
C THR A 54 2.46 -14.79 18.47
N THR A 55 1.25 -15.37 18.47
CA THR A 55 0.34 -15.32 17.32
C THR A 55 -0.03 -13.89 16.89
N HIS A 56 -0.10 -12.94 17.84
CA HIS A 56 -0.47 -11.55 17.57
C HIS A 56 0.74 -10.63 17.30
N HIS A 57 1.92 -10.98 17.80
CA HIS A 57 3.11 -10.14 17.76
C HIS A 57 4.15 -10.61 16.75
N ASP A 58 4.35 -11.92 16.64
CA ASP A 58 5.03 -12.53 15.50
C ASP A 58 3.97 -12.68 14.41
N ARG A 59 4.09 -11.87 13.35
CA ARG A 59 3.30 -12.09 12.13
C ARG A 59 3.80 -13.37 11.47
N GLU A 60 3.42 -14.53 12.00
CA GLU A 60 3.71 -15.82 11.37
C GLU A 60 3.02 -15.89 9.99
N ASN A 61 1.83 -15.32 9.89
CA ASN A 61 1.17 -15.11 8.62
C ASN A 61 1.49 -13.72 8.07
N LEU A 62 2.51 -13.65 7.21
CA LEU A 62 2.87 -12.45 6.46
C LEU A 62 1.89 -12.15 5.31
N GLN A 63 0.90 -13.02 5.07
CA GLN A 63 -0.11 -12.78 4.05
C GLN A 63 -1.11 -11.70 4.51
N PRO A 64 -1.40 -10.70 3.67
CA PRO A 64 -2.49 -9.78 3.93
C PRO A 64 -3.81 -10.53 4.11
N ALA A 65 -4.72 -10.00 4.93
CA ALA A 65 -6.09 -10.51 4.96
C ALA A 65 -6.70 -10.47 3.54
N GLU A 66 -7.60 -11.40 3.21
CA GLU A 66 -8.14 -11.57 1.85
C GLU A 66 -8.65 -10.27 1.23
N HIS A 67 -9.38 -9.45 2.00
CA HIS A 67 -9.87 -8.15 1.53
C HIS A 67 -8.75 -7.15 1.22
N ILE A 68 -7.63 -7.20 1.94
CA ILE A 68 -6.45 -6.36 1.66
C ILE A 68 -5.77 -6.86 0.38
N ALA A 69 -5.63 -8.17 0.22
CA ALA A 69 -5.08 -8.76 -1.01
C ALA A 69 -5.94 -8.42 -2.23
N ALA A 70 -7.27 -8.48 -2.10
CA ALA A 70 -8.20 -8.06 -3.14
C ALA A 70 -8.03 -6.57 -3.51
N GLN A 71 -7.87 -5.70 -2.50
CA GLN A 71 -7.63 -4.27 -2.73
C GLN A 71 -6.29 -4.03 -3.47
N GLN A 72 -5.22 -4.74 -3.09
CA GLN A 72 -3.92 -4.67 -3.77
C GLN A 72 -4.06 -5.08 -5.25
N GLN A 73 -4.76 -6.20 -5.50
CA GLN A 73 -4.99 -6.70 -6.85
C GLN A 73 -5.86 -5.74 -7.68
N ALA A 74 -6.83 -5.05 -7.06
CA ALA A 74 -7.66 -4.07 -7.73
C ALA A 74 -6.84 -2.87 -8.25
N VAL A 75 -5.87 -2.39 -7.47
CA VAL A 75 -4.95 -1.32 -7.90
C VAL A 75 -4.10 -1.77 -9.09
N ILE A 76 -3.51 -2.96 -9.03
CA ILE A 76 -2.70 -3.52 -10.13
C ILE A 76 -3.55 -3.65 -11.40
N THR A 77 -4.72 -4.27 -11.29
CA THR A 77 -5.66 -4.46 -12.40
C THR A 77 -6.09 -3.13 -13.02
N TRP A 78 -6.32 -2.10 -12.20
CA TRP A 78 -6.65 -0.77 -12.67
C TRP A 78 -5.51 -0.15 -13.49
N ILE A 79 -4.25 -0.27 -13.03
CA ILE A 79 -3.07 0.21 -13.76
C ILE A 79 -2.97 -0.51 -15.11
N GLU A 80 -2.99 -1.83 -15.11
CA GLU A 80 -2.84 -2.64 -16.33
C GLU A 80 -3.95 -2.37 -17.33
N THR A 81 -5.20 -2.34 -16.89
CA THR A 81 -6.36 -2.06 -17.75
C THR A 81 -6.29 -0.65 -18.33
N THR A 82 -5.87 0.32 -17.52
CA THR A 82 -5.71 1.71 -17.96
C THR A 82 -4.59 1.84 -18.99
N LEU A 83 -3.47 1.15 -18.80
CA LEU A 83 -2.34 1.14 -19.73
C LEU A 83 -2.65 0.35 -21.02
N SER A 84 -3.48 -0.70 -20.97
CA SER A 84 -3.82 -1.55 -22.10
C SER A 84 -5.04 -1.10 -22.90
N ALA A 85 -5.83 -0.17 -22.36
CA ALA A 85 -7.05 0.36 -22.99
C ALA A 85 -6.84 0.81 -24.45
N GLN A 86 -7.58 0.22 -25.39
CA GLN A 86 -7.48 0.57 -26.82
C GLN A 86 -8.48 1.63 -27.27
N HIS A 87 -9.54 1.83 -26.48
CA HIS A 87 -10.61 2.76 -26.76
C HIS A 87 -10.92 3.58 -25.50
N ALA A 88 -11.33 4.82 -25.69
CA ALA A 88 -11.76 5.69 -24.60
C ALA A 88 -12.82 6.68 -25.11
N THR A 89 -13.82 6.97 -24.29
CA THR A 89 -14.81 8.01 -24.59
C THR A 89 -14.19 9.39 -24.37
N CYS A 90 -14.40 10.32 -25.30
CA CYS A 90 -13.88 11.67 -25.15
C CYS A 90 -14.54 12.39 -23.96
N PRO A 91 -13.77 12.89 -22.98
CA PRO A 91 -14.34 13.57 -21.81
C PRO A 91 -14.97 14.92 -22.14
N LYS A 92 -14.62 15.54 -23.28
CA LYS A 92 -15.13 16.87 -23.67
C LYS A 92 -16.49 16.82 -24.38
N CYS A 93 -16.72 15.81 -25.22
CA CYS A 93 -17.91 15.76 -26.09
C CYS A 93 -18.67 14.43 -26.05
N GLY A 94 -18.24 13.47 -25.24
CA GLY A 94 -18.85 12.13 -25.16
C GLY A 94 -18.66 11.26 -26.41
N GLY A 95 -17.87 11.71 -27.39
CA GLY A 95 -17.63 10.95 -28.62
C GLY A 95 -16.85 9.66 -28.38
N THR A 96 -17.35 8.56 -28.93
CA THR A 96 -16.68 7.24 -28.96
C THR A 96 -15.64 7.06 -30.08
N PRO A 97 -15.67 7.79 -31.22
CA PRO A 97 -14.60 7.72 -32.21
C PRO A 97 -13.34 8.40 -31.69
N THR A 98 -12.45 7.62 -31.09
CA THR A 98 -11.14 8.05 -30.60
C THR A 98 -10.08 7.11 -31.12
N TYR A 99 -8.89 7.65 -31.39
CA TYR A 99 -7.72 6.83 -31.71
C TYR A 99 -6.68 6.97 -30.60
N ARG A 100 -6.02 5.87 -30.27
CA ARG A 100 -4.92 5.83 -29.31
C ARG A 100 -3.62 6.22 -29.98
N PHE A 101 -2.83 7.09 -29.34
CA PHE A 101 -1.46 7.37 -29.79
C PHE A 101 -0.57 6.15 -29.56
N LYS A 102 0.37 5.89 -30.48
CA LYS A 102 1.39 4.86 -30.27
C LYS A 102 2.24 5.20 -29.05
N GLY A 103 2.45 4.23 -28.18
CA GLY A 103 3.28 4.36 -26.98
C GLY A 103 2.63 3.74 -25.74
N ALA A 104 3.43 3.63 -24.67
CA ALA A 104 3.02 2.94 -23.46
C ALA A 104 2.00 3.73 -22.62
N ARG A 105 1.96 5.06 -22.73
CA ARG A 105 0.98 5.88 -22.00
C ARG A 105 -0.36 5.94 -22.75
N PRO A 106 -1.51 5.84 -22.05
CA PRO A 106 -2.84 5.78 -22.65
C PRO A 106 -3.31 7.20 -23.02
N LYS A 107 -2.76 7.73 -24.11
CA LYS A 107 -3.15 9.00 -24.72
C LYS A 107 -4.05 8.74 -25.91
N PHE A 108 -5.06 9.57 -26.07
CA PHE A 108 -6.07 9.46 -27.12
C PHE A 108 -6.32 10.82 -27.76
N LYS A 109 -6.82 10.80 -28.99
CA LYS A 109 -7.38 11.98 -29.65
C LYS A 109 -8.78 11.68 -30.15
N CYS A 110 -9.71 12.58 -29.84
CA CYS A 110 -11.07 12.49 -30.34
C CYS A 110 -11.13 12.90 -31.81
N GLN A 111 -11.80 12.11 -32.63
CA GLN A 111 -11.98 12.43 -34.05
C GLN A 111 -13.08 13.48 -34.27
N ARG A 112 -14.04 13.62 -33.35
CA ARG A 112 -15.15 14.58 -33.46
C ARG A 112 -14.74 16.01 -33.09
N CYS A 113 -14.11 16.19 -31.92
CA CYS A 113 -13.77 17.51 -31.39
C CYS A 113 -12.27 17.80 -31.36
N ILE A 114 -11.45 16.91 -31.96
CA ILE A 114 -9.99 17.03 -32.13
C ILE A 114 -9.20 17.11 -30.81
N THR A 115 -9.88 17.02 -29.66
CA THR A 115 -9.27 17.15 -28.33
C THR A 115 -8.43 15.92 -27.99
N SER A 116 -7.19 16.16 -27.58
CA SER A 116 -6.30 15.14 -27.02
C SER A 116 -6.50 15.00 -25.52
N PHE A 117 -6.50 13.78 -25.02
CA PHE A 117 -6.66 13.50 -23.59
C PHE A 117 -5.88 12.23 -23.20
N SER A 118 -5.75 11.98 -21.90
CA SER A 118 -5.16 10.74 -21.38
C SER A 118 -6.07 10.14 -20.33
N LEU A 119 -6.14 8.81 -20.26
CA LEU A 119 -6.86 8.13 -19.18
C LEU A 119 -6.20 8.34 -17.81
N LEU A 120 -4.94 8.80 -17.78
CA LEU A 120 -4.24 9.16 -16.55
C LEU A 120 -4.48 10.62 -16.14
N ALA A 121 -5.20 11.41 -16.93
CA ALA A 121 -5.47 12.80 -16.60
C ALA A 121 -6.29 12.88 -15.31
N GLY A 122 -5.87 13.75 -14.38
CA GLY A 122 -6.52 13.88 -13.06
C GLY A 122 -6.16 12.80 -12.05
N THR A 123 -5.36 11.80 -12.43
CA THR A 123 -4.84 10.79 -11.50
C THR A 123 -3.47 11.20 -10.93
N PRO A 124 -3.06 10.67 -9.76
CA PRO A 124 -1.71 10.85 -9.24
C PRO A 124 -0.60 10.41 -10.20
N LEU A 125 -0.89 9.50 -11.14
CA LEU A 125 0.06 9.03 -12.16
C LEU A 125 0.16 9.96 -13.39
N SER A 126 -0.54 11.10 -13.38
CA SER A 126 -0.45 12.09 -14.45
C SER A 126 0.99 12.61 -14.59
N GLY A 127 1.51 12.55 -15.83
CA GLY A 127 2.86 13.02 -16.16
C GLY A 127 3.98 12.05 -15.75
N MET A 128 3.67 10.96 -15.07
CA MET A 128 4.64 9.94 -14.71
C MET A 128 5.17 9.23 -15.97
N LEU A 129 6.47 8.92 -15.97
CA LEU A 129 7.19 8.24 -17.04
C LEU A 129 7.39 6.76 -16.68
N HIS A 130 7.94 5.99 -17.60
CA HIS A 130 8.28 4.58 -17.41
C HIS A 130 7.12 3.70 -16.91
N PRO A 131 5.95 3.70 -17.60
CA PRO A 131 4.81 2.86 -17.23
C PRO A 131 5.12 1.37 -17.14
N GLU A 132 6.15 0.90 -17.85
CA GLU A 132 6.68 -0.45 -17.77
C GLU A 132 7.17 -0.84 -16.37
N LEU A 133 7.48 0.13 -15.49
CA LEU A 133 7.95 -0.12 -14.13
C LEU A 133 6.84 -0.01 -13.08
N TRP A 134 5.63 0.40 -13.45
CA TRP A 134 4.63 0.85 -12.46
C TRP A 134 4.06 -0.28 -11.62
N VAL A 135 3.79 -1.44 -12.23
CA VAL A 135 3.24 -2.61 -11.54
C VAL A 135 4.24 -3.10 -10.48
N ASP A 136 5.46 -3.43 -10.90
CA ASP A 136 6.54 -3.84 -9.99
C ASP A 136 6.82 -2.82 -8.87
N PHE A 137 6.74 -1.53 -9.19
CA PHE A 137 6.96 -0.48 -8.20
C PHE A 137 5.82 -0.39 -7.18
N VAL A 138 4.55 -0.42 -7.63
CA VAL A 138 3.40 -0.34 -6.71
C VAL A 138 3.32 -1.58 -5.82
N GLU A 139 3.64 -2.76 -6.35
CA GLU A 139 3.76 -3.99 -5.55
C GLU A 139 4.77 -3.80 -4.42
N GLY A 140 5.99 -3.33 -4.73
CA GLY A 140 6.98 -3.06 -3.70
C GLY A 140 6.52 -2.02 -2.66
N VAL A 141 5.74 -1.02 -3.07
CA VAL A 141 5.14 -0.05 -2.13
C VAL A 141 4.12 -0.73 -1.21
N MET A 142 3.26 -1.61 -1.75
CA MET A 142 2.25 -2.35 -1.00
C MET A 142 2.86 -3.41 -0.07
N ASP A 143 4.01 -3.97 -0.45
CA ASP A 143 4.83 -4.88 0.37
C ASP A 143 5.61 -4.16 1.49
N GLY A 144 5.53 -2.83 1.55
CA GLY A 144 6.21 -2.03 2.57
C GLY A 144 7.72 -1.89 2.35
N GLN A 145 8.20 -2.09 1.12
CA GLN A 145 9.63 -1.94 0.81
C GLN A 145 10.13 -0.52 1.10
N SER A 146 11.38 -0.43 1.54
CA SER A 146 12.01 0.86 1.82
C SER A 146 12.31 1.60 0.51
N ILE A 147 12.46 2.93 0.60
CA ILE A 147 12.86 3.75 -0.56
C ILE A 147 14.17 3.27 -1.21
N PRO A 148 15.22 2.89 -0.46
CA PRO A 148 16.42 2.25 -1.01
C PRO A 148 16.15 0.94 -1.77
N ASP A 149 15.22 0.10 -1.30
CA ASP A 149 14.89 -1.18 -1.94
C ASP A 149 14.13 -0.94 -3.25
N LEU A 150 13.13 -0.05 -3.23
CA LEU A 150 12.38 0.37 -4.41
C LEU A 150 13.30 0.94 -5.49
N LYS A 151 14.29 1.75 -5.09
CA LYS A 151 15.33 2.28 -5.98
C LYS A 151 16.17 1.16 -6.60
N ARG A 152 16.60 0.19 -5.78
CA ARG A 152 17.42 -0.94 -6.24
C ARG A 152 16.69 -1.79 -7.26
N ARG A 153 15.40 -2.07 -7.01
CA ARG A 153 14.55 -2.88 -7.87
C ARG A 153 14.20 -2.17 -9.19
N SER A 154 13.87 -0.88 -9.14
CA SER A 154 13.41 -0.11 -10.32
C SER A 154 14.54 0.53 -11.14
N GLY A 155 15.75 0.64 -10.59
CA GLY A 155 16.86 1.37 -11.22
C GLY A 155 16.71 2.90 -11.19
N LEU A 156 15.65 3.43 -10.57
CA LEU A 156 15.40 4.87 -10.50
C LEU A 156 16.38 5.62 -9.58
N GLY A 157 16.42 6.94 -9.73
CA GLY A 157 17.08 7.83 -8.77
C GLY A 157 16.32 7.92 -7.44
N MET A 158 16.98 8.40 -6.39
CA MET A 158 16.36 8.47 -5.06
C MET A 158 15.18 9.43 -5.00
N GLY A 159 15.32 10.65 -5.52
CA GLY A 159 14.22 11.61 -5.57
C GLY A 159 13.03 11.12 -6.41
N ALA A 160 13.31 10.39 -7.50
CA ALA A 160 12.26 9.77 -8.32
C ALA A 160 11.51 8.69 -7.52
N SER A 161 12.24 7.80 -6.84
CA SER A 161 11.66 6.74 -6.01
C SER A 161 10.79 7.30 -4.88
N THR A 162 11.25 8.35 -4.19
CA THR A 162 10.47 9.02 -3.14
C THR A 162 9.19 9.63 -3.69
N ARG A 163 9.28 10.36 -4.81
CA ARG A 163 8.11 10.97 -5.46
C ARG A 163 7.11 9.90 -5.93
N TRP A 164 7.61 8.85 -6.57
CA TRP A 164 6.79 7.74 -7.07
C TRP A 164 6.05 7.04 -5.94
N ARG A 165 6.72 6.77 -4.82
CA ARG A 165 6.07 6.20 -3.64
C ARG A 165 4.92 7.09 -3.15
N GLY A 166 5.12 8.41 -3.09
CA GLY A 166 4.05 9.34 -2.73
C GLY A 166 2.85 9.30 -3.69
N GLN A 167 3.11 9.29 -5.00
CA GLN A 167 2.06 9.21 -6.03
C GLN A 167 1.27 7.90 -5.96
N PHE A 168 1.95 6.76 -5.74
CA PHE A 168 1.28 5.47 -5.59
C PHE A 168 0.48 5.36 -4.30
N LEU A 169 0.95 5.93 -3.19
CA LEU A 169 0.17 5.98 -1.95
C LEU A 169 -1.14 6.75 -2.13
N LEU A 170 -1.10 7.90 -2.82
CA LEU A 170 -2.30 8.67 -3.17
C LEU A 170 -3.23 7.87 -4.08
N LEU A 171 -2.69 7.15 -5.07
CA LEU A 171 -3.50 6.30 -5.94
C LEU A 171 -4.21 5.19 -5.14
N ILE A 172 -3.49 4.50 -4.25
CA ILE A 172 -4.04 3.43 -3.42
C ILE A 172 -5.19 3.97 -2.54
N GLU A 173 -5.00 5.16 -1.95
CA GLU A 173 -6.03 5.85 -1.16
C GLU A 173 -7.28 6.15 -2.01
N GLU A 174 -7.10 6.74 -3.20
CA GLU A 174 -8.20 7.03 -4.13
C GLU A 174 -8.97 5.76 -4.56
N GLN A 175 -8.26 4.67 -4.85
CA GLN A 175 -8.90 3.39 -5.22
C GLN A 175 -9.64 2.74 -4.03
N GLY A 176 -9.09 2.84 -2.81
CA GLY A 176 -9.79 2.38 -1.60
C GLY A 176 -11.09 3.14 -1.31
N HIS A 177 -11.16 4.43 -1.67
CA HIS A 177 -12.40 5.21 -1.56
C HIS A 177 -13.45 4.87 -2.62
N LEU A 178 -13.05 4.40 -3.81
CA LEU A 178 -13.96 3.97 -4.86
C LEU A 178 -14.74 2.70 -4.49
N GLU A 179 -14.12 1.78 -3.75
CA GLU A 179 -14.81 0.60 -3.19
C GLU A 179 -15.85 0.97 -2.14
N ARG A 180 -15.54 1.93 -1.25
CA ARG A 180 -16.52 2.44 -0.28
C ARG A 180 -17.75 3.02 -0.98
N LYS A 181 -17.57 3.75 -2.09
CA LYS A 181 -18.67 4.27 -2.92
C LYS A 181 -19.48 3.15 -3.62
N ARG A 182 -18.82 2.14 -4.20
CA ARG A 182 -19.52 0.98 -4.80
C ARG A 182 -20.26 0.12 -3.77
N SER A 183 -19.72 -0.01 -2.55
CA SER A 183 -20.38 -0.72 -1.45
C SER A 183 -21.62 0.02 -0.96
N THR A 184 -21.60 1.35 -0.93
CA THR A 184 -22.81 2.15 -0.64
C THR A 184 -23.85 2.08 -1.74
N ASP A 185 -23.44 1.98 -3.02
CA ASP A 185 -24.38 1.81 -4.14
C ASP A 185 -25.05 0.41 -4.19
N LEU A 186 -24.39 -0.62 -3.63
CA LEU A 186 -24.97 -1.96 -3.51
C LEU A 186 -25.90 -2.12 -2.30
N THR A 187 -25.73 -1.34 -1.24
CA THR A 187 -26.65 -1.35 -0.09
C THR A 187 -27.98 -0.64 -0.41
N PHE A 188 -27.99 0.33 -1.33
CA PHE A 188 -29.22 0.99 -1.79
C PHE A 188 -30.02 0.20 -2.85
N LYS A 189 -29.47 -0.88 -3.41
CA LYS A 189 -30.18 -1.73 -4.41
C LYS A 189 -30.83 -2.99 -3.83
N ILE A 190 -30.56 -3.35 -2.58
CA ILE A 190 -31.18 -4.51 -1.91
C ILE A 190 -32.40 -4.09 -1.07
N ALA A 191 -32.68 -2.79 -0.98
CA ALA A 191 -33.89 -2.25 -0.36
C ALA A 191 -34.80 -1.60 -1.41
N ASN A 192 -35.42 -2.42 -2.28
CA ASN A 192 -36.68 -2.06 -2.95
C ASN A 192 -37.41 -3.32 -3.40
#